data_AF-A0A535L7T2-F1
#
_entry.id   AF-A0A535L7T2-F1
#
_cell.length_a   1.000
_cell.length_b   1.000
_cell.length_c   1.000
_cell.angle_alpha   90.00
_cell.angle_beta   90.00
_cell.angle_gamma   90.00
#
_symmetry.space_group_name_H-M   'P 1'
#
loop_
_entity.id
_entity.type
_entity.pdbx_description
1 polymer ?
#
loop_
_entity_poly.entity_id
_entity_poly.type
_entity_poly.pdbx_seq_one_letter_code
_entity_poly.pdbx_strand_id
1 'polypeptide(L)'
;MSIFWIFHAPIGFIILGFGALIDLVAAPFDNWWHSLYGIDVTLWSPFHLMGTVGGLIEGLGIIYIFASEVGVERRKEPSPRRFLGLNGLEWGALAIFAGLMELILPTLTAFNSIAPGTSQWLLLTYPLPLALSAGFCLIGVTNFIRKPGTAILAALLVWILALGTQAFVPWALHTFVSMFGFRFRYTDRLPTYNLVLALLPLLYLISAVMVEGFAYWQRRRGKSIEEPLQRVWVWFPGILIGLTALLIPPAVMHLLMVFIPLDKLPWGTAVLAPDWLSVLFSAPLALLAGVIAAIVGAAFGEIWYRCNGQ
;
A
#
# COMPACT_ATOMS: atom_id res chain seq x y z
N MET A 1 -7.67 23.24 -12.98
CA MET A 1 -8.30 23.84 -11.78
C MET A 1 -7.50 25.05 -11.37
N SER A 2 -8.12 26.04 -10.72
CA SER A 2 -7.42 27.22 -10.19
C SER A 2 -7.15 27.03 -8.70
N ILE A 3 -5.90 27.18 -8.27
CA ILE A 3 -5.51 27.27 -6.86
C ILE A 3 -5.36 28.75 -6.50
N PHE A 4 -6.04 29.19 -5.46
CA PHE A 4 -6.04 30.58 -4.98
C PHE A 4 -6.29 31.63 -6.09
N TRP A 5 -7.00 31.24 -7.16
CA TRP A 5 -7.34 32.12 -8.30
C TRP A 5 -6.16 32.59 -9.15
N ILE A 6 -4.94 32.09 -8.89
CA ILE A 6 -3.69 32.59 -9.50
C ILE A 6 -2.95 31.47 -10.24
N PHE A 7 -2.92 30.25 -9.67
CA PHE A 7 -2.18 29.13 -10.26
C PHE A 7 -3.11 28.13 -10.96
N HIS A 8 -2.81 27.84 -12.21
CA HIS A 8 -3.59 26.91 -13.03
C HIS A 8 -2.75 25.66 -13.33
N ALA A 9 -3.20 24.51 -12.83
CA ALA A 9 -2.57 23.24 -13.13
C ALA A 9 -3.62 22.13 -13.30
N PRO A 10 -3.28 21.03 -14.01
CA PRO A 10 -4.07 19.81 -13.99
C PRO A 10 -4.13 19.25 -12.56
N ILE A 11 -5.27 18.71 -12.16
CA ILE A 11 -5.53 18.32 -10.76
C ILE A 11 -4.53 17.28 -10.22
N GLY A 12 -4.00 16.39 -11.06
CA GLY A 12 -2.94 15.45 -10.65
C GLY A 12 -1.68 16.15 -10.14
N PHE A 13 -1.24 17.22 -10.82
CA PHE A 13 -0.11 18.04 -10.38
C PHE A 13 -0.42 18.87 -9.13
N ILE A 14 -1.68 19.30 -8.97
CA ILE A 14 -2.13 19.99 -7.76
C ILE A 14 -2.02 19.06 -6.54
N ILE A 15 -2.58 17.86 -6.66
CA ILE A 15 -2.55 16.84 -5.60
C ILE A 15 -1.09 16.48 -5.28
N LEU A 16 -0.28 16.19 -6.29
CA LEU A 16 1.16 15.92 -6.13
C LEU A 16 1.87 17.06 -5.40
N GLY A 17 1.64 18.32 -5.80
CA GLY A 17 2.27 19.48 -5.19
C GLY A 17 1.91 19.66 -3.71
N PHE A 18 0.67 19.35 -3.31
CA PHE A 18 0.29 19.39 -1.89
C PHE A 18 0.94 18.25 -1.09
N GLY A 19 1.04 17.05 -1.65
CA GLY A 19 1.79 15.95 -1.02
C GLY A 19 3.26 16.32 -0.81
N ALA A 20 3.91 16.84 -1.85
CA ALA A 20 5.31 17.29 -1.80
C ALA A 20 5.54 18.43 -0.83
N LEU A 21 4.56 19.35 -0.70
CA LEU A 21 4.64 20.41 0.30
C LEU A 21 4.56 19.86 1.72
N ILE A 22 3.72 18.84 1.97
CA ILE A 22 3.64 18.18 3.27
C ILE A 22 4.98 17.52 3.60
N ASP A 23 5.58 16.80 2.65
CA ASP A 23 6.87 16.13 2.85
C ASP A 23 8.01 17.12 3.07
N LEU A 24 8.02 18.21 2.30
CA LEU A 24 8.98 19.30 2.47
C LEU A 24 8.90 19.93 3.86
N VAL A 25 7.70 20.06 4.43
CA VAL A 25 7.50 20.55 5.80
C VAL A 25 7.82 19.47 6.84
N ALA A 26 7.52 18.20 6.57
CA ALA A 26 7.80 17.10 7.48
C ALA A 26 9.30 16.94 7.73
N ALA A 27 10.13 17.03 6.68
CA ALA A 27 11.57 16.81 6.76
C ALA A 27 12.33 17.65 7.83
N PRO A 28 12.19 19.00 7.90
CA PRO A 28 12.86 19.78 8.93
C PRO A 28 12.32 19.49 10.34
N PHE A 29 11.03 19.20 10.49
CA PHE A 29 10.47 18.81 11.79
C PHE A 29 10.95 17.42 12.25
N ASP A 30 11.10 16.49 11.31
CA ASP A 30 11.66 15.17 11.56
C ASP A 30 13.12 15.25 12.00
N ASN A 31 13.92 16.07 11.32
CA ASN A 31 15.30 16.38 11.75
C ASN A 31 15.35 16.99 13.15
N TRP A 32 14.45 17.94 13.45
CA TRP A 32 14.35 18.51 14.79
C TRP A 32 14.00 17.45 15.83
N TRP A 33 13.04 16.58 15.55
CA TRP A 33 12.66 15.46 16.42
C TRP A 33 13.84 14.51 16.69
N HIS A 34 14.58 14.14 15.65
CA HIS A 34 15.76 13.29 15.79
C HIS A 34 16.92 13.93 16.53
N SER A 35 17.04 15.26 16.49
CA SER A 35 18.01 15.97 17.33
C SER A 35 17.70 15.86 18.83
N LEU A 36 16.42 15.70 19.19
CA LEU A 36 15.98 15.60 20.58
C LEU A 36 15.99 14.17 21.11
N TYR A 37 15.54 13.21 20.29
CA TYR A 37 15.27 11.84 20.73
C TYR A 37 16.20 10.79 20.12
N GLY A 38 17.02 11.15 19.14
CA GLY A 38 17.78 10.21 18.32
C GLY A 38 16.96 9.66 17.15
N ILE A 39 17.63 8.89 16.28
CA ILE A 39 17.06 8.32 15.05
C ILE A 39 16.10 7.18 15.39
N ASP A 40 14.86 7.31 14.92
CA ASP A 40 13.82 6.29 15.02
C ASP A 40 13.95 5.30 13.85
N VAL A 41 13.73 4.02 14.13
CA VAL A 41 13.74 2.95 13.10
C VAL A 41 12.33 2.67 12.57
N THR A 42 11.30 3.18 13.24
CA THR A 42 9.90 2.87 12.94
C THR A 42 9.22 4.04 12.25
N LEU A 43 8.26 3.75 11.37
CA LEU A 43 7.51 4.78 10.63
C LEU A 43 6.50 5.55 11.52
N TRP A 44 6.40 5.23 12.81
CA TRP A 44 5.32 5.71 13.68
C TRP A 44 5.68 6.96 14.50
N SER A 45 6.81 7.61 14.22
CA SER A 45 7.11 8.93 14.77
C SER A 45 6.14 9.97 14.15
N PRO A 46 5.82 11.08 14.86
CA PRO A 46 4.84 12.05 14.38
C PRO A 46 5.13 12.60 12.98
N PHE A 47 6.41 12.88 12.69
CA PHE A 47 6.81 13.49 11.42
C PHE A 47 7.05 12.46 10.31
N HIS A 48 7.40 11.21 10.64
CA HIS A 48 7.29 10.10 9.70
C HIS A 48 5.84 9.90 9.24
N LEU A 49 4.86 10.00 10.14
CA LEU A 49 3.44 9.90 9.77
C LEU A 49 2.99 11.09 8.92
N MET A 50 3.48 12.29 9.22
CA MET A 50 3.23 13.46 8.38
C MET A 50 3.76 13.24 6.95
N GLY A 51 5.00 12.78 6.81
CA GLY A 51 5.58 12.43 5.50
C GLY A 51 4.88 11.24 4.82
N THR A 52 4.43 10.26 5.59
CA THR A 52 3.63 9.14 5.07
C THR A 52 2.33 9.64 4.44
N VAL A 53 1.65 10.59 5.10
CA VAL A 53 0.44 11.21 4.55
C VAL A 53 0.75 12.01 3.28
N GLY A 54 1.86 12.76 3.26
CA GLY A 54 2.32 13.46 2.05
C GLY A 54 2.57 12.49 0.90
N GLY A 55 3.38 11.45 1.11
CA GLY A 55 3.64 10.40 0.11
C GLY A 55 2.38 9.67 -0.39
N LEU A 56 1.38 9.43 0.47
CA LEU A 56 0.07 8.90 0.03
C LEU A 56 -0.64 9.86 -0.94
N ILE A 57 -0.65 11.16 -0.61
CA ILE A 57 -1.25 12.20 -1.45
C ILE A 57 -0.47 12.32 -2.77
N GLU A 58 0.85 12.32 -2.73
CA GLU A 58 1.71 12.35 -3.92
C GLU A 58 1.40 11.19 -4.86
N GLY A 59 1.34 9.96 -4.34
CA GLY A 59 1.05 8.77 -5.12
C GLY A 59 -0.30 8.86 -5.83
N LEU A 60 -1.34 9.36 -5.16
CA LEU A 60 -2.63 9.61 -5.81
C LEU A 60 -2.55 10.64 -6.94
N GLY A 61 -1.76 11.71 -6.74
CA GLY A 61 -1.49 12.72 -7.77
C GLY A 61 -0.75 12.14 -8.99
N ILE A 62 0.28 11.32 -8.77
CA ILE A 62 1.05 10.68 -9.84
C ILE A 62 0.18 9.69 -10.62
N ILE A 63 -0.64 8.87 -9.94
CA ILE A 63 -1.56 7.97 -10.63
C ILE A 63 -2.52 8.76 -11.53
N TYR A 64 -3.03 9.91 -11.05
CA TYR A 64 -3.87 10.80 -11.87
C TYR A 64 -3.13 11.30 -13.12
N ILE A 65 -1.88 11.74 -12.96
CA ILE A 65 -1.03 12.20 -14.08
C ILE A 65 -0.84 11.07 -15.10
N PHE A 66 -0.38 9.90 -14.66
CA PHE A 66 -0.17 8.75 -15.55
C PHE A 66 -1.47 8.33 -16.25
N ALA A 67 -2.60 8.42 -15.56
CA ALA A 67 -3.88 8.11 -16.18
C ALA A 67 -4.23 9.03 -17.36
N SER A 68 -4.02 10.33 -17.16
CA SER A 68 -4.28 11.33 -18.21
C SER A 68 -3.38 11.09 -19.41
N GLU A 69 -2.11 10.76 -19.17
CA GLU A 69 -1.13 10.53 -20.23
C GLU A 69 -1.32 9.19 -20.95
N VAL A 70 -1.75 8.11 -20.26
CA VAL A 70 -2.05 6.81 -20.90
C VAL A 70 -3.16 6.97 -21.94
N GLY A 71 -4.19 7.76 -21.64
CA GLY A 71 -5.29 8.03 -22.57
C GLY A 71 -4.83 8.75 -23.84
N VAL A 72 -3.85 9.65 -23.72
CA VAL A 72 -3.25 10.36 -24.85
C VAL A 72 -2.30 9.44 -25.63
N GLU A 73 -1.45 8.69 -24.93
CA GLU A 73 -0.44 7.82 -25.53
C GLU A 73 -1.06 6.69 -26.37
N ARG A 74 -2.22 6.16 -25.95
CA ARG A 74 -2.98 5.15 -26.72
C ARG A 74 -3.42 5.64 -28.10
N ARG A 75 -3.48 6.95 -28.34
CA ARG A 75 -3.87 7.56 -29.62
C ARG A 75 -2.67 8.02 -30.46
N LYS A 76 -1.45 7.96 -29.92
CA LYS A 76 -0.23 8.38 -30.64
C LYS A 76 0.23 7.29 -31.61
N GLU A 77 0.66 7.72 -32.79
CA GLU A 77 1.42 6.90 -33.74
C GLU A 77 2.86 7.41 -33.86
N PRO A 78 3.88 6.53 -33.82
CA PRO A 78 3.79 5.07 -33.66
C PRO A 78 3.42 4.65 -32.22
N SER A 79 2.85 3.45 -32.09
CA SER A 79 2.47 2.91 -30.78
C SER A 79 3.68 2.79 -29.82
N PRO A 80 3.52 3.08 -28.53
CA PRO A 80 4.60 3.04 -27.56
C PRO A 80 5.16 1.63 -27.36
N ARG A 81 6.45 1.54 -27.00
CA ARG A 81 7.10 0.27 -26.65
C ARG A 81 6.41 -0.36 -25.44
N ARG A 82 6.25 -1.69 -25.48
CA ARG A 82 5.62 -2.46 -24.41
C ARG A 82 6.56 -3.52 -23.87
N PHE A 83 6.53 -3.71 -22.56
CA PHE A 83 7.23 -4.79 -21.85
C PHE A 83 6.20 -5.58 -21.03
N LEU A 84 6.16 -6.90 -21.20
CA LEU A 84 5.10 -7.78 -20.69
C LEU A 84 3.68 -7.27 -21.02
N GLY A 85 3.52 -6.66 -22.19
CA GLY A 85 2.24 -6.12 -22.65
C GLY A 85 1.84 -4.76 -22.07
N LEU A 86 2.63 -4.17 -21.16
CA LEU A 86 2.39 -2.84 -20.57
C LEU A 86 3.31 -1.77 -21.17
N ASN A 87 2.81 -0.56 -21.37
CA ASN A 87 3.65 0.60 -21.73
C ASN A 87 4.31 1.21 -20.47
N GLY A 88 5.20 2.20 -20.65
CA GLY A 88 5.94 2.81 -19.55
C GLY A 88 5.05 3.48 -18.50
N LEU A 89 3.96 4.14 -18.93
CA LEU A 89 3.02 4.81 -18.02
C LEU A 89 2.17 3.82 -17.20
N GLU A 90 1.76 2.70 -17.81
CA GLU A 90 1.07 1.60 -17.12
C GLU A 90 1.99 0.94 -16.08
N TRP A 91 3.28 0.74 -16.41
CA TRP A 91 4.30 0.30 -15.45
C TRP A 91 4.51 1.33 -14.32
N GLY A 92 4.53 2.62 -14.65
CA GLY A 92 4.61 3.69 -13.67
C GLY A 92 3.42 3.65 -12.70
N ALA A 93 2.19 3.56 -13.21
CA ALA A 93 0.99 3.49 -12.38
C ALA A 93 1.01 2.24 -11.48
N LEU A 94 1.40 1.09 -12.04
CA LEU A 94 1.58 -0.16 -11.29
C LEU A 94 2.59 0.00 -10.15
N ALA A 95 3.73 0.65 -10.40
CA ALA A 95 4.76 0.91 -9.40
C ALA A 95 4.26 1.82 -8.28
N ILE A 96 3.47 2.85 -8.60
CA ILE A 96 2.89 3.73 -7.57
C ILE A 96 1.84 2.99 -6.74
N PHE A 97 0.94 2.21 -7.36
CA PHE A 97 0.00 1.37 -6.60
C PHE A 97 0.74 0.39 -5.67
N ALA A 98 1.82 -0.23 -6.14
CA ALA A 98 2.65 -1.10 -5.31
C ALA A 98 3.34 -0.33 -4.18
N GLY A 99 3.88 0.87 -4.44
CA GLY A 99 4.49 1.73 -3.44
C GLY A 99 3.51 2.18 -2.34
N LEU A 100 2.26 2.49 -2.70
CA LEU A 100 1.20 2.79 -1.73
C LEU A 100 0.89 1.60 -0.82
N MET A 101 0.96 0.37 -1.34
CA MET A 101 0.81 -0.84 -0.53
C MET A 101 2.01 -1.07 0.40
N GLU A 102 3.23 -0.90 -0.12
CA GLU A 102 4.48 -1.03 0.64
C GLU A 102 4.52 -0.06 1.84
N LEU A 103 4.12 1.19 1.62
CA LEU A 103 4.09 2.23 2.65
C LEU A 103 3.22 1.87 3.87
N ILE A 104 2.23 0.99 3.69
CA ILE A 104 1.29 0.58 4.74
C ILE A 104 1.74 -0.68 5.49
N LEU A 105 2.68 -1.46 4.95
CA LEU A 105 3.14 -2.70 5.58
C LEU A 105 3.69 -2.54 7.01
N PRO A 106 4.36 -1.44 7.40
CA PRO A 106 4.82 -1.25 8.78
C PRO A 106 3.72 -1.31 9.84
N THR A 107 2.44 -1.25 9.46
CA THR A 107 1.29 -1.44 10.36
C THR A 107 1.27 -2.84 10.98
N LEU A 108 1.76 -3.85 10.25
CA LEU A 108 1.85 -5.25 10.68
C LEU A 108 2.67 -5.43 11.95
N THR A 109 3.69 -4.60 12.16
CA THR A 109 4.57 -4.69 13.33
C THR A 109 4.29 -3.65 14.41
N ALA A 110 3.26 -2.83 14.21
CA ALA A 110 3.01 -1.66 15.07
C ALA A 110 1.66 -1.69 15.78
N PHE A 111 0.64 -2.30 15.16
CA PHE A 111 -0.72 -2.26 15.68
C PHE A 111 -1.29 -3.65 15.87
N ASN A 112 -1.84 -3.90 17.05
CA ASN A 112 -2.52 -5.17 17.36
C ASN A 112 -3.90 -5.26 16.70
N SER A 113 -4.48 -6.45 16.73
CA SER A 113 -5.93 -6.63 16.54
C SER A 113 -6.72 -6.09 17.75
N ILE A 114 -8.03 -5.88 17.57
CA ILE A 114 -8.94 -5.41 18.62
C ILE A 114 -9.06 -6.45 19.73
N ALA A 115 -8.52 -6.17 20.91
CA ALA A 115 -8.58 -7.08 22.04
C ALA A 115 -9.85 -6.91 22.91
N PRO A 116 -10.49 -8.00 23.38
CA PRO A 116 -11.66 -7.94 24.25
C PRO A 116 -11.39 -7.13 25.53
N GLY A 117 -12.35 -6.31 25.94
CA GLY A 117 -12.26 -5.53 27.18
C GLY A 117 -11.27 -4.34 27.12
N THR A 118 -10.63 -4.10 25.97
CA THR A 118 -9.87 -2.86 25.78
C THR A 118 -10.81 -1.71 25.44
N SER A 119 -10.53 -0.52 25.98
CA SER A 119 -11.18 0.73 25.57
C SER A 119 -10.73 1.22 24.19
N GLN A 120 -9.93 0.42 23.48
CA GLN A 120 -9.35 0.75 22.19
C GLN A 120 -10.39 0.57 21.07
N TRP A 121 -11.32 1.52 20.98
CA TRP A 121 -12.05 1.84 19.73
C TRP A 121 -11.12 2.48 18.68
N LEU A 122 -9.82 2.17 18.73
CA LEU A 122 -8.82 2.75 17.87
C LEU A 122 -8.92 2.07 16.50
N LEU A 123 -9.16 2.88 15.47
CA LEU A 123 -8.97 2.49 14.07
C LEU A 123 -7.52 2.05 13.78
N LEU A 124 -6.58 2.23 14.73
CA LEU A 124 -5.19 1.81 14.66
C LEU A 124 -5.05 0.32 14.97
N THR A 125 -5.47 -0.52 14.03
CA THR A 125 -5.24 -1.97 14.01
C THR A 125 -4.46 -2.33 12.75
N TYR A 126 -3.74 -3.46 12.70
CA TYR A 126 -3.11 -3.86 11.44
C TYR A 126 -4.11 -4.30 10.34
N PRO A 127 -5.24 -4.99 10.61
CA PRO A 127 -6.10 -5.49 9.54
C PRO A 127 -6.76 -4.37 8.73
N LEU A 128 -7.15 -3.27 9.39
CA LEU A 128 -7.86 -2.16 8.74
C LEU A 128 -7.05 -1.49 7.60
N PRO A 129 -5.86 -0.91 7.84
CA PRO A 129 -5.09 -0.23 6.80
C PRO A 129 -4.61 -1.21 5.72
N LEU A 130 -4.34 -2.48 6.05
CA LEU A 130 -4.00 -3.49 5.04
C LEU A 130 -5.18 -3.79 4.12
N ALA A 131 -6.39 -3.95 4.67
CA ALA A 131 -7.60 -4.18 3.88
C ALA A 131 -7.94 -2.96 3.02
N LEU A 132 -7.79 -1.75 3.56
CA LEU A 132 -7.97 -0.50 2.81
C LEU A 132 -6.97 -0.40 1.65
N SER A 133 -5.69 -0.62 1.93
CA SER A 133 -4.63 -0.49 0.93
C SER A 133 -4.75 -1.54 -0.17
N ALA A 134 -4.89 -2.82 0.18
CA ALA A 134 -5.06 -3.89 -0.80
C ALA A 134 -6.35 -3.77 -1.61
N GLY A 135 -7.46 -3.42 -0.95
CA GLY A 135 -8.76 -3.23 -1.59
C GLY A 135 -8.70 -2.11 -2.63
N PHE A 136 -8.12 -0.97 -2.26
CA PHE A 136 -7.98 0.16 -3.15
C PHE A 136 -7.00 -0.13 -4.29
N CYS A 137 -5.81 -0.62 -3.98
CA CYS A 137 -4.72 -0.75 -4.95
C CYS A 137 -4.91 -1.93 -5.91
N LEU A 138 -5.25 -3.13 -5.43
CA LEU A 138 -5.37 -4.31 -6.29
C LEU A 138 -6.58 -4.21 -7.23
N ILE A 139 -7.72 -3.72 -6.73
CA ILE A 139 -8.90 -3.49 -7.56
C ILE A 139 -8.68 -2.28 -8.48
N GLY A 140 -8.11 -1.19 -7.94
CA GLY A 140 -7.82 0.03 -8.68
C GLY A 140 -6.91 -0.20 -9.86
N VAL A 141 -5.77 -0.87 -9.66
CA VAL A 141 -4.82 -1.15 -10.75
C VAL A 141 -5.40 -2.08 -11.80
N THR A 142 -6.21 -3.06 -11.39
CA THR A 142 -6.90 -3.98 -12.31
C THR A 142 -7.88 -3.24 -13.22
N ASN A 143 -8.64 -2.29 -12.66
CA ASN A 143 -9.57 -1.45 -13.43
C ASN A 143 -8.88 -0.36 -14.24
N PHE A 144 -7.72 0.12 -13.79
CA PHE A 144 -6.92 1.12 -14.46
C PHE A 144 -6.27 0.54 -15.73
N ILE A 145 -5.52 -0.56 -15.58
CA ILE A 145 -4.75 -1.14 -16.68
C ILE A 145 -5.63 -1.99 -17.60
N ARG A 146 -6.63 -2.69 -17.05
CA ARG A 146 -7.57 -3.59 -17.76
C ARG A 146 -6.87 -4.69 -18.56
N LYS A 147 -5.82 -5.29 -17.98
CA LYS A 147 -5.13 -6.46 -18.54
C LYS A 147 -5.13 -7.60 -17.52
N PRO A 148 -5.10 -8.86 -17.96
CA PRO A 148 -5.01 -9.99 -17.04
C PRO A 148 -3.65 -9.99 -16.32
N GLY A 149 -3.64 -10.42 -15.06
CA GLY A 149 -2.43 -10.60 -14.26
C GLY A 149 -1.90 -9.32 -13.59
N THR A 150 -2.58 -8.18 -13.72
CA THR A 150 -2.13 -6.91 -13.16
C THR A 150 -2.14 -6.88 -11.63
N ALA A 151 -3.11 -7.51 -10.98
CA ALA A 151 -3.12 -7.59 -9.52
C ALA A 151 -1.98 -8.47 -9.00
N ILE A 152 -1.70 -9.58 -9.67
CA ILE A 152 -0.57 -10.46 -9.33
C ILE A 152 0.75 -9.72 -9.52
N LEU A 153 0.91 -9.03 -10.65
CA LEU A 153 2.11 -8.25 -10.94
C LEU A 153 2.30 -7.11 -9.93
N ALA A 154 1.21 -6.47 -9.47
CA ALA A 154 1.26 -5.50 -8.40
C ALA A 154 1.79 -6.13 -7.10
N ALA A 155 1.23 -7.26 -6.66
CA ALA A 155 1.68 -7.95 -5.45
C ALA A 155 3.16 -8.39 -5.52
N LEU A 156 3.61 -8.88 -6.69
CA LEU A 156 5.02 -9.21 -6.91
C LEU A 156 5.91 -7.97 -6.87
N LEU A 157 5.43 -6.84 -7.38
CA LEU A 157 6.17 -5.59 -7.33
C LEU A 157 6.27 -5.04 -5.91
N VAL A 158 5.21 -5.13 -5.10
CA VAL A 158 5.28 -4.81 -3.65
C VAL A 158 6.37 -5.66 -3.00
N TRP A 159 6.42 -6.95 -3.30
CA TRP A 159 7.45 -7.82 -2.74
C TRP A 159 8.89 -7.42 -3.14
N ILE A 160 9.10 -7.05 -4.41
CA ILE A 160 10.39 -6.53 -4.87
C ILE A 160 10.75 -5.21 -4.17
N LEU A 161 9.77 -4.31 -4.02
CA LEU A 161 9.96 -3.04 -3.30
C LEU A 161 10.33 -3.31 -1.83
N ALA A 162 9.66 -4.24 -1.16
CA ALA A 162 9.98 -4.64 0.20
C ALA A 162 11.39 -5.18 0.35
N LEU A 163 11.84 -6.04 -0.57
CA LEU A 163 13.22 -6.53 -0.60
C LEU A 163 14.21 -5.37 -0.72
N GLY A 164 13.93 -4.43 -1.61
CA GLY A 164 14.71 -3.20 -1.79
C GLY A 164 14.75 -2.36 -0.51
N THR A 165 13.60 -2.07 0.08
CA THR A 165 13.45 -1.28 1.32
C THR A 165 14.18 -1.95 2.48
N GLN A 166 14.02 -3.26 2.67
CA GLN A 166 14.67 -4.01 3.75
C GLN A 166 16.19 -4.08 3.61
N ALA A 167 16.71 -4.07 2.37
CA ALA A 167 18.15 -3.99 2.13
C ALA A 167 18.69 -2.56 2.30
N PHE A 168 17.96 -1.57 1.78
CA PHE A 168 18.41 -0.18 1.70
C PHE A 168 18.27 0.58 3.01
N VAL A 169 17.11 0.50 3.68
CA VAL A 169 16.80 1.33 4.85
C VAL A 169 17.77 1.10 6.00
N PRO A 170 18.10 -0.15 6.42
CA PRO A 170 19.09 -0.36 7.47
C PRO A 170 20.46 0.24 7.13
N TRP A 171 20.94 0.01 5.91
CA TRP A 171 22.20 0.58 5.45
C TRP A 171 22.18 2.13 5.48
N ALA A 172 21.10 2.73 4.97
CA ALA A 172 20.94 4.18 4.92
C ALA A 172 20.93 4.79 6.32
N LEU A 173 20.21 4.18 7.27
CA LEU A 173 20.14 4.65 8.65
C LEU A 173 21.50 4.55 9.37
N HIS A 174 22.22 3.43 9.25
CA HIS A 174 23.57 3.31 9.83
C HIS A 174 24.56 4.31 9.22
N THR A 175 24.47 4.53 7.91
CA THR A 175 25.30 5.51 7.20
C THR A 175 24.99 6.92 7.69
N PHE A 176 23.71 7.29 7.79
CA PHE A 176 23.29 8.60 8.29
C PHE A 176 23.76 8.84 9.73
N VAL A 177 23.52 7.88 10.63
CA VAL A 177 23.94 7.97 12.04
C VAL A 177 25.45 8.16 12.17
N SER A 178 26.25 7.41 11.40
CA SER A 178 27.70 7.51 11.43
C SER A 178 28.25 8.79 10.79
N MET A 179 27.65 9.26 9.69
CA MET A 179 28.08 10.48 8.99
C MET A 179 27.80 11.75 9.80
N PHE A 180 26.63 11.83 10.43
CA PHE A 180 26.18 13.05 11.11
C PHE A 180 26.35 13.02 12.63
N GLY A 181 26.93 11.95 13.18
CA GLY A 181 27.18 11.83 14.63
C GLY A 181 25.92 11.71 15.47
N PHE A 182 24.79 11.32 14.86
CA PHE A 182 23.56 11.01 15.59
C PHE A 182 23.72 9.71 16.39
N ARG A 183 22.68 9.37 17.15
CA ARG A 183 22.53 8.08 17.81
C ARG A 183 21.17 7.52 17.47
N PHE A 184 21.07 6.20 17.40
CA PHE A 184 19.77 5.55 17.42
C PHE A 184 19.06 5.84 18.74
N ARG A 185 17.75 6.07 18.68
CA ARG A 185 16.92 6.31 19.87
C ARG A 185 16.92 5.11 20.82
N TYR A 186 16.91 3.91 20.25
CA TYR A 186 16.85 2.64 20.98
C TYR A 186 18.08 1.80 20.64
N THR A 187 18.89 1.49 21.64
CA THR A 187 20.13 0.72 21.48
C THR A 187 19.88 -0.78 21.30
N ASP A 188 18.72 -1.27 21.70
CA ASP A 188 18.26 -2.66 21.58
C ASP A 188 17.55 -2.95 20.25
N ARG A 189 17.31 -1.94 19.41
CA ARG A 189 16.49 -2.04 18.18
C ARG A 189 17.20 -1.46 16.97
N LEU A 190 18.45 -1.86 16.79
CA LEU A 190 19.23 -1.41 15.64
C LEU A 190 18.60 -1.93 14.34
N PRO A 191 18.54 -1.10 13.28
CA PRO A 191 17.95 -1.53 12.03
C PRO A 191 18.85 -2.59 11.40
N THR A 192 18.27 -3.73 11.06
CA THR A 192 18.95 -4.84 10.38
C THR A 192 18.05 -5.37 9.29
N TYR A 193 18.64 -6.09 8.33
CA TYR A 193 17.86 -6.77 7.31
C TYR A 193 16.91 -7.77 7.97
N ASN A 194 15.62 -7.65 7.68
CA ASN A 194 14.59 -8.47 8.28
C ASN A 194 13.89 -9.32 7.22
N LEU A 195 14.27 -10.61 7.14
CA LEU A 195 13.70 -11.54 6.18
C LEU A 195 12.19 -11.73 6.39
N VAL A 196 11.70 -11.69 7.64
CA VAL A 196 10.25 -11.83 7.90
C VAL A 196 9.51 -10.67 7.25
N LEU A 197 9.94 -9.42 7.48
CA LEU A 197 9.33 -8.24 6.86
C LEU A 197 9.46 -8.25 5.34
N ALA A 198 10.59 -8.72 4.81
CA ALA A 198 10.79 -8.87 3.37
C ALA A 198 9.83 -9.87 2.73
N LEU A 199 9.35 -10.87 3.48
CA LEU A 199 8.43 -11.90 2.98
C LEU A 199 6.95 -11.57 3.25
N LEU A 200 6.64 -10.75 4.26
CA LEU A 200 5.27 -10.37 4.59
C LEU A 200 4.43 -9.88 3.39
N PRO A 201 4.93 -9.05 2.45
CA PRO A 201 4.12 -8.60 1.31
C PRO A 201 3.56 -9.73 0.44
N LEU A 202 4.13 -10.94 0.48
CA LEU A 202 3.58 -12.11 -0.20
C LEU A 202 2.17 -12.47 0.30
N LEU A 203 1.74 -11.97 1.46
CA LEU A 203 0.34 -12.05 1.91
C LEU A 203 -0.63 -11.48 0.87
N TYR A 204 -0.22 -10.43 0.14
CA TYR A 204 -1.06 -9.81 -0.88
C TYR A 204 -1.18 -10.65 -2.14
N LEU A 205 -0.32 -11.65 -2.34
CA LEU A 205 -0.43 -12.56 -3.49
C LEU A 205 -1.73 -13.37 -3.43
N ILE A 206 -2.15 -13.78 -2.24
CA ILE A 206 -3.43 -14.50 -2.05
C ILE A 206 -4.59 -13.58 -2.46
N SER A 207 -4.59 -12.35 -1.95
CA SER A 207 -5.58 -11.32 -2.32
C SER A 207 -5.58 -11.05 -3.83
N ALA A 208 -4.40 -10.94 -4.44
CA ALA A 208 -4.23 -10.69 -5.87
C ALA A 208 -4.75 -11.84 -6.74
N VAL A 209 -4.47 -13.09 -6.37
CA VAL A 209 -5.01 -14.28 -7.06
C VAL A 209 -6.54 -14.31 -6.97
N MET A 210 -7.12 -13.94 -5.82
CA MET A 210 -8.58 -13.83 -5.66
C MET A 210 -9.16 -12.74 -6.56
N VAL A 211 -8.50 -11.58 -6.66
CA VAL A 211 -8.92 -10.49 -7.56
C VAL A 211 -8.84 -10.91 -9.03
N GLU A 212 -7.76 -11.56 -9.47
CA GLU A 212 -7.63 -12.06 -10.84
C GLU A 212 -8.65 -13.16 -11.15
N GLY A 213 -8.88 -14.09 -10.22
CA GLY A 213 -9.88 -15.14 -10.37
C GLY A 213 -11.29 -14.57 -10.53
N PHE A 214 -11.62 -13.55 -9.73
CA PHE A 214 -12.88 -12.82 -9.85
C PHE A 214 -12.99 -12.05 -11.17
N ALA A 215 -11.94 -11.33 -11.57
CA ALA A 215 -11.90 -10.62 -12.85
C ALA A 215 -12.07 -11.57 -14.03
N TYR A 216 -11.41 -12.73 -13.97
CA TYR A 216 -11.52 -13.78 -14.97
C TYR A 216 -12.94 -14.36 -15.06
N TRP A 217 -13.55 -14.69 -13.92
CA TRP A 217 -14.92 -15.19 -13.85
C TRP A 217 -15.92 -14.20 -14.46
N GLN A 218 -15.76 -12.90 -14.17
CA GLN A 218 -16.64 -11.88 -14.70
C GLN A 218 -16.48 -11.70 -16.22
N ARG A 219 -15.25 -11.77 -16.74
CA ARG A 219 -14.96 -11.70 -18.19
C ARG A 219 -15.52 -12.91 -18.95
N ARG A 220 -15.45 -14.12 -18.37
CA ARG A 220 -16.03 -15.34 -18.97
C ARG A 220 -17.56 -15.27 -19.16
N ARG A 221 -18.27 -14.39 -18.46
CA ARG A 221 -19.72 -14.19 -18.63
C ARG A 221 -20.08 -13.23 -19.79
N GLY A 222 -19.21 -13.13 -20.80
CA GLY A 222 -19.48 -12.41 -22.05
C GLY A 222 -19.10 -10.93 -22.05
N LYS A 223 -18.22 -10.48 -21.15
CA LYS A 223 -17.76 -9.09 -21.09
C LYS A 223 -16.37 -8.94 -21.68
N SER A 224 -16.16 -7.89 -22.47
CA SER A 224 -14.84 -7.58 -23.04
C SER A 224 -13.80 -7.36 -21.93
N ILE A 225 -12.53 -7.70 -22.20
CA ILE A 225 -11.39 -7.37 -21.33
C ILE A 225 -11.31 -5.87 -21.04
N GLU A 226 -11.83 -5.06 -21.96
CA GLU A 226 -11.84 -3.60 -21.88
C GLU A 226 -12.93 -3.05 -20.95
N GLU A 227 -13.88 -3.86 -20.48
CA GLU A 227 -14.90 -3.41 -19.53
C GLU A 227 -14.37 -3.38 -18.09
N PRO A 228 -14.71 -2.35 -17.29
CA PRO A 228 -14.34 -2.29 -15.89
C PRO A 228 -15.04 -3.39 -15.07
N LEU A 229 -14.42 -3.80 -13.96
CA LEU A 229 -15.09 -4.65 -12.99
C LEU A 229 -16.37 -3.97 -12.50
N GLN A 230 -17.51 -4.66 -12.58
CA GLN A 230 -18.78 -4.06 -12.19
C GLN A 230 -18.80 -3.75 -10.70
N ARG A 231 -19.00 -2.47 -10.37
CA ARG A 231 -19.07 -1.96 -8.99
C ARG A 231 -20.05 -2.72 -8.11
N VAL A 232 -21.13 -3.25 -8.67
CA VAL A 232 -22.14 -4.04 -7.94
C VAL A 232 -21.59 -5.36 -7.42
N TRP A 233 -20.49 -5.86 -7.97
CA TRP A 233 -19.92 -7.16 -7.59
C TRP A 233 -18.56 -7.05 -6.90
N VAL A 234 -17.92 -5.87 -6.87
CA VAL A 234 -16.58 -5.71 -6.25
C VAL A 234 -16.60 -5.81 -4.72
N TRP A 235 -17.77 -5.76 -4.08
CA TRP A 235 -17.88 -6.06 -2.64
C TRP A 235 -17.43 -7.49 -2.33
N PHE A 236 -17.63 -8.45 -3.24
CA PHE A 236 -17.22 -9.85 -3.01
C PHE A 236 -15.69 -10.01 -2.90
N PRO A 237 -14.88 -9.60 -3.90
CA PRO A 237 -13.42 -9.60 -3.72
C PRO A 237 -12.99 -8.64 -2.60
N GLY A 238 -13.74 -7.58 -2.30
CA GLY A 238 -13.49 -6.72 -1.13
C GLY A 238 -13.59 -7.46 0.21
N ILE A 239 -14.61 -8.30 0.41
CA ILE A 239 -14.73 -9.17 1.60
C ILE A 239 -13.53 -10.13 1.67
N LEU A 240 -13.18 -10.76 0.55
CA LEU A 240 -12.05 -11.69 0.50
C LEU A 240 -10.73 -11.00 0.85
N ILE A 241 -10.50 -9.79 0.35
CA ILE A 241 -9.34 -8.98 0.72
C ILE A 241 -9.35 -8.70 2.23
N GLY A 242 -10.47 -8.27 2.80
CA GLY A 242 -10.62 -8.07 4.23
C GLY A 242 -10.31 -9.33 5.05
N LEU A 243 -10.80 -10.51 4.61
CA LEU A 243 -10.49 -11.80 5.23
C LEU A 243 -8.99 -12.12 5.16
N THR A 244 -8.35 -11.89 4.01
CA THR A 244 -6.91 -12.15 3.86
C THR A 244 -6.07 -11.22 4.75
N ALA A 245 -6.39 -9.93 4.80
CA ALA A 245 -5.72 -8.95 5.65
C ALA A 245 -5.86 -9.30 7.14
N LEU A 246 -7.01 -9.87 7.52
CA LEU A 246 -7.31 -10.30 8.88
C LEU A 246 -6.57 -11.57 9.29
N LEU A 247 -6.65 -12.62 8.46
CA LEU A 247 -6.31 -14.00 8.85
C LEU A 247 -4.88 -14.41 8.46
N ILE A 248 -4.34 -13.90 7.34
CA ILE A 248 -3.05 -14.36 6.82
C ILE A 248 -1.89 -13.94 7.74
N PRO A 249 -1.79 -12.68 8.22
CA PRO A 249 -0.68 -12.30 9.09
C PRO A 249 -0.52 -13.17 10.36
N PRO A 250 -1.56 -13.41 11.18
CA PRO A 250 -1.43 -14.27 12.37
C PRO A 250 -1.23 -15.74 12.01
N ALA A 251 -1.75 -16.21 10.86
CA ALA A 251 -1.49 -17.58 10.39
C ALA A 251 -0.02 -17.79 9.99
N VAL A 252 0.56 -16.84 9.24
CA VAL A 252 1.99 -16.85 8.90
C VAL A 252 2.83 -16.79 10.17
N MET A 253 2.46 -15.93 11.11
CA MET A 253 3.15 -15.83 12.40
C MET A 253 3.08 -17.14 13.19
N HIS A 254 1.91 -17.77 13.26
CA HIS A 254 1.73 -19.08 13.90
C HIS A 254 2.67 -20.13 13.29
N LEU A 255 2.75 -20.18 11.95
CA LEU A 255 3.64 -21.10 11.24
C LEU A 255 5.11 -20.83 11.53
N LEU A 256 5.53 -19.55 11.54
CA LEU A 256 6.92 -19.19 11.85
C LEU A 256 7.31 -19.59 13.28
N MET A 257 6.39 -19.43 14.23
CA MET A 257 6.60 -19.79 15.64
C MET A 257 6.84 -21.30 15.85
N VAL A 258 6.43 -22.16 14.92
CA VAL A 258 6.74 -23.61 14.96
C VAL A 258 8.24 -23.86 14.83
N PHE A 259 8.95 -23.00 14.09
CA PHE A 259 10.37 -23.16 13.79
C PHE A 259 11.26 -22.18 14.57
N ILE A 260 10.75 -21.01 14.92
CA ILE A 260 11.51 -19.92 15.55
C ILE A 260 10.73 -19.40 16.77
N PRO A 261 11.29 -19.54 17.99
CA PRO A 261 10.71 -18.96 19.20
C PRO A 261 10.44 -17.45 19.08
N LEU A 262 9.36 -16.97 19.72
CA LEU A 262 8.90 -15.59 19.60
C LEU A 262 9.93 -14.54 20.05
N ASP A 263 10.71 -14.85 21.08
CA ASP A 263 11.80 -14.01 21.61
C ASP A 263 12.97 -13.85 20.63
N LYS A 264 13.06 -14.71 19.62
CA LYS A 264 14.08 -14.67 18.56
C LYS A 264 13.58 -14.03 17.27
N LEU A 265 12.28 -13.75 17.18
CA LEU A 265 11.72 -13.07 16.02
C LEU A 265 12.01 -11.57 16.09
N PRO A 266 12.04 -10.90 14.93
CA PRO A 266 12.33 -9.48 14.90
C PRO A 266 11.37 -8.65 15.75
N TRP A 267 11.85 -7.54 16.27
CA TRP A 267 11.02 -6.64 17.07
C TRP A 267 9.75 -6.22 16.32
N GLY A 268 8.64 -6.15 17.05
CA GLY A 268 7.32 -5.79 16.52
C GLY A 268 6.51 -6.96 15.95
N THR A 269 7.10 -8.13 15.69
CA THR A 269 6.32 -9.28 15.17
C THR A 269 5.41 -9.93 16.22
N ALA A 270 5.68 -9.70 17.52
CA ALA A 270 4.83 -10.20 18.61
C ALA A 270 3.38 -9.67 18.55
N VAL A 271 3.18 -8.53 17.89
CA VAL A 271 1.87 -7.93 17.60
C VAL A 271 0.99 -8.85 16.75
N LEU A 272 1.61 -9.71 15.93
CA LEU A 272 0.93 -10.68 15.08
C LEU A 272 0.80 -12.06 15.74
N ALA A 273 1.16 -12.19 17.03
CA ALA A 273 1.00 -13.44 17.75
C ALA A 273 -0.46 -13.93 17.62
N PRO A 274 -0.69 -15.24 17.42
CA PRO A 274 -2.03 -15.74 17.16
C PRO A 274 -2.97 -15.53 18.35
N ASP A 275 -3.80 -14.50 18.26
CA ASP A 275 -4.90 -14.23 19.17
C ASP A 275 -6.21 -14.22 18.38
N TRP A 276 -6.76 -15.41 18.19
CA TRP A 276 -7.93 -15.64 17.35
C TRP A 276 -9.19 -14.91 17.85
N LEU A 277 -9.27 -14.63 19.16
CA LEU A 277 -10.39 -13.88 19.70
C LEU A 277 -10.29 -12.42 19.25
N SER A 278 -9.11 -11.79 19.39
CA SER A 278 -8.90 -10.42 18.91
C SER A 278 -9.06 -10.28 17.39
N VAL A 279 -8.62 -11.30 16.65
CA VAL A 279 -8.84 -11.40 15.20
C VAL A 279 -10.35 -11.43 14.88
N LEU A 280 -11.14 -12.22 15.61
CA LEU A 280 -12.59 -12.28 15.41
C LEU A 280 -13.28 -10.94 15.69
N PHE A 281 -12.88 -10.24 16.77
CA PHE A 281 -13.40 -8.90 17.09
C PHE A 281 -13.06 -7.85 16.03
N SER A 282 -11.93 -8.01 15.34
CA SER A 282 -11.50 -7.11 14.26
C SER A 282 -12.19 -7.40 12.93
N ALA A 283 -12.88 -8.54 12.80
CA ALA A 283 -13.43 -9.00 11.53
C ALA A 283 -14.43 -8.01 10.90
N PRO A 284 -15.47 -7.50 11.61
CA PRO A 284 -16.46 -6.63 10.98
C PRO A 284 -15.82 -5.39 10.34
N LEU A 285 -14.83 -4.81 11.02
CA LEU A 285 -14.13 -3.62 10.56
C LEU A 285 -13.23 -3.92 9.36
N ALA A 286 -12.45 -5.00 9.42
CA ALA A 286 -11.56 -5.41 8.32
C ALA A 286 -12.34 -5.75 7.04
N LEU A 287 -13.48 -6.45 7.17
CA LEU A 287 -14.34 -6.81 6.04
C LEU A 287 -14.99 -5.56 5.43
N LEU A 288 -15.56 -4.68 6.26
CA LEU A 288 -16.16 -3.44 5.80
C LEU A 288 -15.13 -2.56 5.08
N ALA A 289 -13.92 -2.46 5.63
CA ALA A 289 -12.83 -1.71 5.02
C ALA A 289 -12.42 -2.27 3.66
N GLY A 290 -12.28 -3.60 3.54
CA GLY A 290 -12.00 -4.26 2.27
C GLY A 290 -13.08 -3.97 1.22
N VAL A 291 -14.37 -4.00 1.60
CA VAL A 291 -15.49 -3.66 0.71
C VAL A 291 -15.44 -2.19 0.28
N ILE A 292 -15.33 -1.25 1.22
CA ILE A 292 -15.28 0.19 0.93
C ILE A 292 -14.11 0.48 -0.01
N ALA A 293 -12.93 -0.03 0.31
CA ALA A 293 -11.74 0.19 -0.49
C ALA A 293 -11.83 -0.45 -1.88
N ALA A 294 -12.42 -1.63 -2.01
CA ALA A 294 -12.67 -2.24 -3.31
C ALA A 294 -13.62 -1.39 -4.17
N ILE A 295 -14.67 -0.82 -3.58
CA ILE A 295 -15.60 0.08 -4.29
C ILE A 295 -14.89 1.36 -4.73
N VAL A 296 -14.15 1.99 -3.81
CA VAL A 296 -13.40 3.23 -4.10
C VAL A 296 -12.32 2.99 -5.13
N GLY A 297 -11.52 1.93 -4.97
CA GLY A 297 -10.49 1.52 -5.93
C GLY A 297 -11.08 1.23 -7.31
N ALA A 298 -12.19 0.51 -7.37
CA ALA A 298 -12.88 0.25 -8.63
C ALA A 298 -13.32 1.54 -9.32
N ALA A 299 -13.90 2.48 -8.57
CA ALA A 299 -14.33 3.77 -9.09
C ALA A 299 -13.15 4.63 -9.56
N PHE A 300 -12.06 4.64 -8.79
CA PHE A 300 -10.85 5.39 -9.08
C PHE A 300 -10.13 4.87 -10.32
N GLY A 301 -9.98 3.54 -10.47
CA GLY A 301 -9.40 2.94 -11.67
C GLY A 301 -10.22 3.16 -12.95
N GLU A 302 -11.53 3.38 -12.82
CA GLU A 302 -12.45 3.56 -13.95
C GLU A 302 -12.54 5.00 -14.46
N ILE A 303 -12.29 5.99 -13.59
CA ILE A 303 -12.63 7.41 -13.83
C ILE A 303 -12.09 7.94 -15.16
N TRP A 304 -10.92 7.48 -15.60
CA TRP A 304 -10.25 7.92 -16.83
C TRP A 304 -10.90 7.44 -18.12
N TYR A 305 -11.54 6.28 -18.07
CA TYR A 305 -12.27 5.75 -19.23
C TYR A 305 -13.63 6.45 -19.41
N ARG A 306 -14.19 7.02 -18.34
CA ARG A 306 -15.43 7.82 -18.41
C ARG A 306 -15.17 9.23 -18.95
N CYS A 307 -14.02 9.82 -18.62
CA CYS A 307 -13.67 11.17 -19.09
C CYS A 307 -13.18 11.21 -20.54
N ASN A 308 -12.63 10.10 -21.06
CA ASN A 308 -12.10 10.00 -22.42
C ASN A 308 -13.05 9.35 -23.44
N GLY A 309 -14.26 8.98 -23.00
CA GLY A 309 -15.32 8.35 -23.79
C GLY A 309 -16.44 9.30 -24.22
N GLN A 310 -16.19 10.61 -24.15
CA GLN A 310 -16.96 11.64 -24.85
C GLN A 310 -16.13 12.16 -26.03
#